data_AF-A0A083ZWG4-F1
#
_entry.id   AF-A0A083ZWG4-F1
#
_cell.length_a   1.000
_cell.length_b   1.000
_cell.length_c   1.000
_cell.angle_alpha   90.00
_cell.angle_beta   90.00
_cell.angle_gamma   90.00
#
_symmetry.space_group_name_H-M   'P 1'
#
loop_
_entity.id
_entity.type
_entity.pdbx_description
1 polymer ?
#
loop_
_entity_poly.entity_id
_entity_poly.type
_entity_poly.pdbx_seq_one_letter_code
_entity_poly.pdbx_strand_id
1 'polypeptide(L)'
;MKKTILALTLLISVPALAEDAATIKDGVKGFVSGLVSTGKDTLSGVKSGIDDGRKTGESVDSATIITEKEGLNKFIEASVLSATKVGEKESKEYEVTLALRNKSDKPVRLTNLNEANSLVLLDASGFASLLKTSLSPSAAEVMVPASAAVKVRYTFTNVEDAPALLRLYGVNITVPQADKK
;
A
#
# COMPACT_ATOMS: atom_id res chain seq x y z
N MET A 1 -39.48 -55.20 9.90
CA MET A 1 -38.21 -55.95 9.79
C MET A 1 -37.19 -55.04 9.13
N LYS A 2 -36.00 -54.71 9.60
CA LYS A 2 -35.21 -55.03 10.80
C LYS A 2 -34.34 -53.79 11.08
N LYS A 3 -34.20 -53.43 12.36
CA LYS A 3 -33.24 -52.45 12.87
C LYS A 3 -31.86 -53.13 12.86
N THR A 4 -30.82 -52.47 12.37
CA THR A 4 -29.43 -52.86 12.63
C THR A 4 -28.68 -51.64 13.13
N ILE A 5 -28.71 -51.50 14.45
CA ILE A 5 -27.80 -50.69 15.24
C ILE A 5 -26.44 -51.37 15.15
N LEU A 6 -25.45 -50.70 14.57
CA LEU A 6 -24.06 -51.15 14.66
C LEU A 6 -23.48 -50.55 15.94
N ALA A 7 -23.53 -51.35 17.01
CA ALA A 7 -22.78 -51.09 18.22
C ALA A 7 -21.29 -51.31 17.93
N LEU A 8 -20.47 -50.29 18.17
CA LEU A 8 -19.03 -50.45 18.32
C LEU A 8 -18.66 -50.06 19.74
N THR A 9 -18.85 -51.03 20.64
CA THR A 9 -18.22 -51.04 21.96
C THR A 9 -16.71 -51.25 21.78
N LEU A 10 -15.92 -50.21 22.05
CA LEU A 10 -14.50 -50.36 22.35
C LEU A 10 -14.34 -50.25 23.87
N LEU A 11 -14.13 -51.39 24.50
CA LEU A 11 -13.98 -51.54 25.95
C LEU A 11 -12.54 -51.99 26.19
N ILE A 12 -11.65 -51.09 26.60
CA ILE A 12 -10.35 -51.46 27.19
C ILE A 12 -10.07 -50.55 28.39
N SER A 13 -10.24 -51.17 29.55
CA SER A 13 -9.59 -50.99 30.85
C SER A 13 -8.47 -49.95 30.97
N VAL A 14 -8.61 -49.12 32.00
CA VAL A 14 -7.56 -48.30 32.62
C VAL A 14 -6.54 -49.22 33.31
N PRO A 15 -5.22 -49.08 33.05
CA PRO A 15 -4.22 -49.27 34.08
C PRO A 15 -3.79 -47.90 34.59
N ALA A 16 -4.02 -47.66 35.88
CA ALA A 16 -3.33 -46.62 36.60
C ALA A 16 -1.86 -47.07 36.70
N LEU A 17 -0.99 -46.46 35.88
CA LEU A 17 0.44 -46.35 36.19
C LEU A 17 0.77 -44.86 36.29
N ALA A 18 1.39 -44.53 37.41
CA ALA A 18 1.99 -43.26 37.71
C ALA A 18 3.23 -43.01 36.83
N GLU A 19 3.66 -41.74 36.78
CA GLU A 19 4.93 -41.22 36.21
C GLU A 19 4.87 -41.14 34.66
N ASP A 20 4.75 -39.99 34.01
CA ASP A 20 5.54 -38.75 34.09
C ASP A 20 4.71 -37.50 33.79
N ALA A 21 4.88 -36.45 34.62
CA ALA A 21 4.21 -35.16 34.47
C ALA A 21 4.77 -34.27 33.32
N ALA A 22 5.67 -34.79 32.48
CA ALA A 22 6.33 -34.03 31.42
C ALA A 22 5.60 -34.08 30.06
N THR A 23 4.92 -35.18 29.73
CA THR A 23 4.49 -35.45 28.34
C THR A 23 3.15 -34.82 27.96
N ILE A 24 2.32 -34.43 28.93
CA ILE A 24 1.00 -33.81 28.66
C ILE A 24 1.10 -32.28 28.50
N LYS A 25 2.18 -31.65 28.98
CA LYS A 25 2.35 -30.19 28.91
C LYS A 25 2.80 -29.70 27.53
N ASP A 26 3.51 -30.53 26.77
CA ASP A 26 4.00 -30.18 25.44
C ASP A 26 2.97 -30.47 24.33
N GLY A 27 2.13 -31.50 24.50
CA GLY A 27 1.09 -31.86 23.53
C GLY A 27 -0.05 -30.82 23.40
N VAL A 28 -0.42 -30.17 24.50
CA VAL A 28 -1.46 -29.12 24.47
C VAL A 28 -0.88 -27.80 23.93
N LYS A 29 0.40 -27.51 24.15
CA LYS A 29 1.06 -26.30 23.64
C LYS A 29 1.22 -26.32 22.11
N GLY A 30 1.45 -27.49 21.52
CA GLY A 30 1.59 -27.65 20.06
C GLY A 30 0.29 -27.40 19.28
N PHE A 31 -0.87 -27.77 19.84
CA PHE A 31 -2.15 -27.68 19.13
C PHE A 31 -2.77 -26.27 19.13
N VAL A 32 -2.58 -25.49 20.20
CA VAL A 32 -3.01 -24.07 20.22
C VAL A 32 -2.06 -23.16 19.43
N SER A 33 -0.80 -23.54 19.24
CA SER A 33 0.14 -22.75 18.43
C SER A 33 -0.03 -23.00 16.93
N GLY A 34 -0.38 -24.21 16.50
CA GLY A 34 -0.58 -24.57 15.10
C GLY A 34 -1.84 -23.95 14.46
N LEU A 35 -2.92 -23.78 15.21
CA LEU A 35 -4.16 -23.18 14.68
C LEU A 35 -4.05 -21.66 14.49
N VAL A 36 -3.26 -20.97 15.34
CA VAL A 36 -3.01 -19.53 15.24
C VAL A 36 -2.04 -19.20 14.11
N SER A 37 -1.04 -20.06 13.85
CA SER A 37 -0.09 -19.86 12.74
C SER A 37 -0.74 -20.10 11.37
N THR A 38 -1.49 -21.20 11.20
CA THR A 38 -2.14 -21.49 9.91
C THR A 38 -3.17 -20.42 9.53
N GLY A 39 -3.88 -19.82 10.49
CA GLY A 39 -4.81 -18.73 10.22
C GLY A 39 -4.14 -17.42 9.78
N LYS A 40 -3.02 -17.03 10.43
CA LYS A 40 -2.24 -15.84 10.05
C LYS A 40 -1.56 -16.02 8.69
N ASP A 41 -0.96 -17.18 8.46
CA ASP A 41 -0.16 -17.44 7.26
C ASP A 41 -1.03 -17.57 6.01
N THR A 42 -2.27 -18.05 6.14
CA THR A 42 -3.23 -18.13 5.02
C THR A 42 -3.77 -16.75 4.63
N LEU A 43 -4.07 -15.88 5.61
CA LEU A 43 -4.53 -14.51 5.34
C LEU A 43 -3.40 -13.61 4.78
N SER A 44 -2.18 -13.75 5.29
CA SER A 44 -1.02 -13.06 4.72
C SER A 44 -0.68 -13.58 3.32
N GLY A 45 -0.83 -14.88 3.08
CA GLY A 45 -0.61 -15.49 1.77
C GLY A 45 -1.60 -15.00 0.70
N VAL A 46 -2.87 -14.81 1.05
CA VAL A 46 -3.87 -14.24 0.12
C VAL A 46 -3.56 -12.77 -0.19
N LYS A 47 -3.22 -11.96 0.83
CA LYS A 47 -2.84 -10.56 0.61
C LYS A 47 -1.56 -10.45 -0.22
N SER A 48 -0.55 -11.25 0.09
CA SER A 48 0.72 -11.30 -0.66
C SER A 48 0.48 -11.78 -2.10
N GLY A 49 -0.37 -12.78 -2.33
CA GLY A 49 -0.68 -13.26 -3.67
C GLY A 49 -1.43 -12.23 -4.52
N ILE A 50 -2.31 -11.43 -3.91
CA ILE A 50 -2.99 -10.31 -4.58
C ILE A 50 -1.99 -9.18 -4.90
N ASP A 51 -1.13 -8.83 -3.94
CA ASP A 51 -0.14 -7.76 -4.11
C ASP A 51 0.92 -8.17 -5.15
N ASP A 52 1.41 -9.42 -5.11
CA ASP A 52 2.33 -9.96 -6.10
C ASP A 52 1.67 -10.02 -7.48
N GLY A 53 0.42 -10.48 -7.60
CA GLY A 53 -0.32 -10.47 -8.86
C GLY A 53 -0.48 -9.05 -9.46
N ARG A 54 -0.65 -8.03 -8.62
CA ARG A 54 -0.68 -6.62 -9.06
C ARG A 54 0.70 -6.08 -9.46
N LYS A 55 1.78 -6.57 -8.86
CA LYS A 55 3.17 -6.17 -9.16
C LYS A 55 3.74 -6.88 -10.40
N THR A 56 3.39 -8.15 -10.62
CA THR A 56 3.97 -8.99 -11.68
C THR A 56 3.13 -9.06 -12.95
N GLY A 57 1.91 -8.53 -12.95
CA GLY A 57 1.11 -8.42 -14.16
C GLY A 57 1.78 -7.45 -15.13
N GLU A 58 2.42 -7.97 -16.19
CA GLU A 58 2.76 -7.13 -17.34
C GLU A 58 1.47 -6.48 -17.83
N SER A 59 1.47 -5.15 -17.89
CA SER A 59 0.30 -4.44 -18.37
C SER A 59 0.04 -4.82 -19.82
N VAL A 60 -1.23 -4.89 -20.22
CA VAL A 60 -1.63 -5.24 -21.61
C VAL A 60 -1.01 -4.32 -22.67
N ASP A 61 -0.57 -3.14 -22.27
CA ASP A 61 0.13 -2.15 -23.11
C ASP A 61 1.66 -2.14 -22.91
N SER A 62 2.22 -3.19 -22.29
CA SER A 62 3.65 -3.33 -21.95
C SER A 62 4.22 -2.22 -21.05
N ALA A 63 3.35 -1.49 -20.34
CA ALA A 63 3.79 -0.47 -19.39
C ALA A 63 4.41 -1.10 -18.14
N THR A 64 5.51 -0.51 -17.66
CA THR A 64 6.09 -0.85 -16.36
C THR A 64 5.23 -0.25 -15.25
N ILE A 65 4.65 -1.07 -14.39
CA ILE A 65 3.76 -0.63 -13.30
C ILE A 65 4.60 -0.25 -12.07
N ILE A 66 4.33 0.93 -11.50
CA ILE A 66 5.04 1.50 -10.35
C ILE A 66 4.06 1.77 -9.22
N THR A 67 4.27 1.09 -8.09
CA THR A 67 3.48 1.23 -6.85
C THR A 67 4.33 1.53 -5.63
N GLU A 68 5.66 1.58 -5.77
CA GLU A 68 6.58 1.69 -4.64
C GLU A 68 7.84 2.53 -4.96
N LYS A 69 8.57 2.86 -3.90
CA LYS A 69 9.75 3.73 -3.89
C LYS A 69 10.82 3.28 -4.88
N GLU A 70 11.11 1.99 -4.90
CA GLU A 70 12.19 1.39 -5.68
C GLU A 70 11.91 1.56 -7.17
N GLY A 71 10.67 1.28 -7.59
CA GLY A 71 10.21 1.51 -8.95
C GLY A 71 10.25 2.99 -9.33
N LEU A 72 9.77 3.88 -8.45
CA LEU A 72 9.78 5.32 -8.72
C LEU A 72 11.21 5.83 -8.98
N ASN A 73 12.14 5.55 -8.07
CA ASN A 73 13.54 6.00 -8.19
C ASN A 73 14.24 5.44 -9.43
N LYS A 74 13.91 4.21 -9.83
CA LYS A 74 14.50 3.56 -10.99
C LYS A 74 14.03 4.19 -12.29
N PHE A 75 12.72 4.37 -12.47
CA PHE A 75 12.13 4.68 -13.78
C PHE A 75 11.72 6.14 -13.95
N ILE A 76 11.45 6.86 -12.87
CA ILE A 76 10.91 8.22 -12.91
C ILE A 76 11.88 9.20 -12.24
N GLU A 77 12.10 10.33 -12.87
CA GLU A 77 12.59 11.54 -12.23
C GLU A 77 11.38 12.43 -11.92
N ALA A 78 11.11 12.60 -10.62
CA ALA A 78 9.96 13.34 -10.13
C ALA A 78 10.40 14.67 -9.51
N SER A 79 9.72 15.76 -9.85
CA SER A 79 9.95 17.08 -9.27
C SER A 79 8.65 17.84 -9.10
N VAL A 80 8.59 18.71 -8.09
CA VAL A 80 7.48 19.66 -7.93
C VAL A 80 7.84 20.93 -8.68
N LEU A 81 7.00 21.30 -9.66
CA LEU A 81 7.18 22.52 -10.44
C LEU A 81 6.62 23.75 -9.73
N SER A 82 5.49 23.60 -9.05
CA SER A 82 4.86 24.69 -8.31
C SER A 82 3.94 24.14 -7.23
N ALA A 83 3.75 24.94 -6.18
CA ALA A 83 2.67 24.81 -5.22
C ALA A 83 2.04 26.19 -5.03
N THR A 84 0.81 26.34 -5.48
CA THR A 84 0.10 27.62 -5.46
C THR A 84 -1.14 27.49 -4.61
N LYS A 85 -1.32 28.44 -3.69
CA LYS A 85 -2.59 28.57 -2.96
C LYS A 85 -3.69 28.87 -3.99
N VAL A 86 -4.78 28.12 -3.94
CA VAL A 86 -5.93 28.25 -4.87
C VAL A 86 -7.22 28.40 -4.07
N GLY A 87 -8.24 29.01 -4.67
CA GLY A 87 -9.53 29.27 -4.02
C GLY A 87 -9.63 30.69 -3.44
N GLU A 88 -10.63 30.92 -2.61
CA GLU A 88 -10.86 32.23 -1.97
C GLU A 88 -9.78 32.56 -0.92
N LYS A 89 -9.73 33.81 -0.46
CA LYS A 89 -8.67 34.34 0.43
C LYS A 89 -8.43 33.47 1.67
N GLU A 90 -9.51 32.89 2.20
CA GLU A 90 -9.53 32.03 3.40
C GLU A 90 -9.47 30.53 3.09
N SER A 91 -9.44 30.13 1.82
CA SER A 91 -9.32 28.72 1.46
C SER A 91 -7.95 28.19 1.88
N LYS A 92 -7.94 26.97 2.44
CA LYS A 92 -6.72 26.26 2.84
C LYS A 92 -6.35 25.22 1.80
N GLU A 93 -6.44 25.62 0.53
CA GLU A 93 -6.24 24.74 -0.62
C GLU A 93 -4.97 25.11 -1.37
N TYR A 94 -4.21 24.09 -1.74
CA TYR A 94 -3.02 24.24 -2.58
C TYR A 94 -3.14 23.34 -3.81
N GLU A 95 -2.91 23.90 -4.98
CA GLU A 95 -2.67 23.13 -6.19
C GLU A 95 -1.17 22.91 -6.34
N VAL A 96 -0.77 21.64 -6.42
CA VAL A 96 0.63 21.23 -6.60
C VAL A 96 0.78 20.62 -7.99
N THR A 97 1.68 21.18 -8.79
CA THR A 97 2.03 20.66 -10.12
C THR A 97 3.31 19.83 -10.01
N LEU A 98 3.24 18.54 -10.36
CA LEU A 98 4.40 17.68 -10.47
C LEU A 98 4.82 17.54 -11.94
N ALA A 99 6.11 17.44 -12.18
CA ALA A 99 6.68 16.86 -13.39
C ALA A 99 7.14 15.43 -13.09
N LEU A 100 6.74 14.49 -13.95
CA LEU A 100 7.15 13.10 -13.92
C LEU A 100 7.82 12.79 -15.25
N ARG A 101 9.15 12.60 -15.24
CA ARG A 101 9.94 12.25 -16.43
C ARG A 101 10.30 10.78 -16.41
N ASN A 102 9.93 10.06 -17.46
CA ASN A 102 10.32 8.68 -17.66
C ASN A 102 11.74 8.59 -18.22
N LYS A 103 12.59 7.81 -17.54
CA LYS A 103 13.99 7.57 -17.89
C LYS A 103 14.19 6.32 -18.76
N SER A 104 13.12 5.61 -19.09
CA SER A 104 13.14 4.38 -19.87
C SER A 104 12.52 4.53 -21.25
N ASP A 105 12.78 3.55 -22.11
CA ASP A 105 12.28 3.43 -23.48
C ASP A 105 10.90 2.74 -23.57
N LYS A 106 10.29 2.39 -22.43
CA LYS A 106 8.94 1.82 -22.34
C LYS A 106 8.00 2.75 -21.58
N PRO A 107 6.68 2.69 -21.82
CA PRO A 107 5.72 3.41 -20.99
C PRO A 107 5.84 2.99 -19.51
N VAL A 108 5.62 3.93 -18.61
CA VAL A 108 5.60 3.70 -17.17
C VAL A 108 4.27 4.15 -16.61
N ARG A 109 3.60 3.30 -15.83
CA ARG A 109 2.32 3.60 -15.21
C ARG A 109 2.47 3.63 -13.70
N LEU A 110 2.32 4.80 -13.10
CA LEU A 110 2.18 4.94 -11.65
C LEU A 110 0.74 4.58 -11.31
N THR A 111 0.51 3.69 -10.33
CA THR A 111 -0.83 3.27 -9.91
C THR A 111 -0.96 3.29 -8.39
N ASN A 112 -2.17 3.18 -7.85
CA ASN A 112 -2.42 3.26 -6.40
C ASN A 112 -2.16 4.63 -5.77
N LEU A 113 -2.27 5.72 -6.54
CA LEU A 113 -2.14 7.08 -5.99
C LEU A 113 -3.26 7.45 -5.01
N ASN A 114 -4.36 6.68 -5.01
CA ASN A 114 -5.45 6.79 -4.04
C ASN A 114 -5.17 6.07 -2.71
N GLU A 115 -4.15 5.20 -2.64
CA GLU A 115 -3.82 4.50 -1.40
C GLU A 115 -3.20 5.46 -0.38
N ALA A 116 -3.47 5.20 0.90
CA ALA A 116 -2.90 5.98 1.98
C ALA A 116 -1.36 5.96 1.90
N ASN A 117 -0.74 7.13 2.02
CA ASN A 117 0.71 7.35 1.92
C ASN A 117 1.33 7.31 0.52
N SER A 118 0.56 7.03 -0.54
CA SER A 118 1.09 7.08 -1.91
C SER A 118 1.36 8.49 -2.39
N LEU A 119 0.51 9.45 -2.02
CA LEU A 119 0.65 10.87 -2.38
C LEU A 119 0.24 11.74 -1.18
N VAL A 120 1.22 12.38 -0.54
CA VAL A 120 1.00 13.17 0.69
C VAL A 120 1.75 14.49 0.59
N LEU A 121 1.07 15.60 0.88
CA LEU A 121 1.71 16.90 1.03
C LEU A 121 2.05 17.14 2.49
N LEU A 122 3.26 17.63 2.77
CA LEU A 122 3.78 17.83 4.12
C LEU A 122 4.29 19.26 4.28
N ASP A 123 4.04 19.85 5.43
CA ASP A 123 4.71 21.09 5.86
C ASP A 123 6.11 20.82 6.45
N ALA A 124 6.79 21.89 6.88
CA ALA A 124 8.13 21.80 7.47
C ALA A 124 8.17 21.07 8.83
N SER A 125 7.04 21.01 9.52
CA SER A 125 6.88 20.30 10.80
C SER A 125 6.49 18.83 10.61
N GLY A 126 6.21 18.41 9.37
CA GLY A 126 5.83 17.06 9.01
C GLY A 126 4.34 16.75 9.14
N PHE A 127 3.46 17.75 9.29
CA PHE A 127 2.02 17.51 9.26
C PHE A 127 1.53 17.28 7.82
N ALA A 128 0.64 16.29 7.68
CA ALA A 128 0.12 15.86 6.40
C ALA A 128 -1.15 16.62 6.01
N SER A 129 -1.17 17.12 4.78
CA SER A 129 -2.38 17.60 4.10
C SER A 129 -2.87 16.56 3.09
N LEU A 130 -4.20 16.40 3.03
CA LEU A 130 -4.84 15.38 2.21
C LEU A 130 -5.31 15.96 0.87
N LEU A 131 -5.47 15.09 -0.12
CA LEU A 131 -6.10 15.46 -1.39
C LEU A 131 -7.53 15.96 -1.12
N LYS A 132 -7.90 17.07 -1.77
CA LYS A 132 -9.24 17.65 -1.69
C LYS A 132 -10.30 16.67 -2.19
N THR A 133 -10.00 15.99 -3.29
CA THR A 133 -10.89 15.00 -3.90
C THR A 133 -10.20 13.65 -3.87
N SER A 134 -10.88 12.64 -3.32
CA SER A 134 -10.40 11.25 -3.41
C SER A 134 -10.31 10.84 -4.88
N LEU A 135 -9.19 10.22 -5.26
CA LEU A 135 -8.98 9.76 -6.63
C LEU A 135 -9.83 8.52 -6.88
N SER A 136 -10.64 8.54 -7.93
CA SER A 136 -11.27 7.32 -8.47
C SER A 136 -10.17 6.35 -8.94
N PRO A 137 -10.45 5.04 -9.08
CA PRO A 137 -9.45 4.08 -9.57
C PRO A 137 -8.78 4.50 -10.88
N SER A 138 -9.53 5.10 -11.82
CA SER A 138 -8.97 5.60 -13.09
C SER A 138 -8.15 6.88 -12.94
N ALA A 139 -8.49 7.74 -11.98
CA ALA A 139 -7.74 8.96 -11.68
C ALA A 139 -6.54 8.73 -10.74
N ALA A 140 -6.45 7.54 -10.15
CA ALA A 140 -5.38 7.09 -9.28
C ALA A 140 -4.16 6.54 -10.03
N GLU A 141 -4.16 6.69 -11.37
CA GLU A 141 -3.10 6.24 -12.24
C GLU A 141 -2.54 7.39 -13.08
N VAL A 142 -1.24 7.37 -13.33
CA VAL A 142 -0.56 8.29 -14.24
C VAL A 142 0.29 7.51 -15.21
N MET A 143 -0.05 7.61 -16.49
CA MET A 143 0.77 7.09 -17.58
C MET A 143 1.82 8.12 -17.98
N VAL A 144 3.09 7.72 -17.99
CA VAL A 144 4.21 8.49 -18.50
C VAL A 144 4.77 7.78 -19.74
N PRO A 145 4.66 8.35 -20.94
CA PRO A 145 5.18 7.72 -22.15
C PRO A 145 6.69 7.47 -22.09
N ALA A 146 7.17 6.55 -22.92
CA ALA A 146 8.60 6.28 -23.10
C ALA A 146 9.38 7.56 -23.40
N SER A 147 10.52 7.75 -22.74
CA SER A 147 11.46 8.88 -22.94
C SER A 147 10.80 10.27 -22.91
N ALA A 148 9.67 10.41 -22.22
CA ALA A 148 8.88 11.63 -22.18
C ALA A 148 8.63 12.09 -20.73
N ALA A 149 8.04 13.27 -20.59
CA ALA A 149 7.60 13.78 -19.30
C ALA A 149 6.14 14.24 -19.38
N VAL A 150 5.42 14.06 -18.28
CA VAL A 150 4.06 14.56 -18.11
C VAL A 150 4.00 15.53 -16.93
N LYS A 151 3.04 16.44 -16.97
CA LYS A 151 2.70 17.30 -15.83
C LYS A 151 1.36 16.87 -15.28
N VAL A 152 1.29 16.66 -13.97
CA VAL A 152 0.06 16.32 -13.27
C VAL A 152 -0.19 17.32 -12.15
N ARG A 153 -1.46 17.57 -11.85
CA ARG A 153 -1.87 18.53 -10.84
C ARG A 153 -2.78 17.87 -9.82
N TYR A 154 -2.52 18.15 -8.55
CA TYR A 154 -3.32 17.68 -7.45
C TYR A 154 -3.66 18.85 -6.53
N THR A 155 -4.92 18.91 -6.13
CA THR A 155 -5.39 19.89 -5.14
C THR A 155 -5.42 19.22 -3.77
N PHE A 156 -4.73 19.82 -2.82
CA PHE A 156 -4.75 19.46 -1.41
C PHE A 156 -5.62 20.45 -0.64
N THR A 157 -6.22 19.99 0.45
CA THR A 157 -7.06 20.80 1.34
C THR A 157 -6.56 20.71 2.79
N ASN A 158 -7.06 21.60 3.65
CA ASN A 158 -6.63 21.74 5.04
C ASN A 158 -5.12 21.98 5.18
N VAL A 159 -4.53 22.71 4.23
CA VAL A 159 -3.13 23.12 4.24
C VAL A 159 -3.01 24.36 5.13
N GLU A 160 -2.73 24.13 6.42
CA GLU A 160 -2.59 25.17 7.44
C GLU A 160 -1.30 25.97 7.28
N ASP A 161 -0.19 25.25 7.02
CA ASP A 161 1.14 25.80 6.87
C ASP A 161 1.67 25.64 5.44
N ALA A 162 2.67 26.45 5.09
CA ALA A 162 3.27 26.40 3.75
C ALA A 162 3.84 24.99 3.44
N PRO A 163 3.48 24.39 2.28
CA PRO A 163 4.01 23.08 1.92
C PRO A 163 5.53 23.10 1.74
N ALA A 164 6.20 22.09 2.30
CA ALA A 164 7.65 21.93 2.22
C ALA A 164 8.06 20.69 1.41
N LEU A 165 7.32 19.58 1.55
CA LEU A 165 7.63 18.32 0.89
C LEU A 165 6.38 17.70 0.27
N LEU A 166 6.54 17.11 -0.91
CA LEU A 166 5.58 16.19 -1.48
C LEU A 166 6.16 14.78 -1.39
N ARG A 167 5.48 13.89 -0.67
CA ARG A 167 5.85 12.48 -0.57
C ARG A 167 5.09 11.67 -1.63
N LEU A 168 5.83 11.04 -2.52
CA LEU A 168 5.32 10.12 -3.56
C LEU A 168 5.93 8.73 -3.35
N TYR A 169 5.10 7.74 -3.02
CA TYR A 169 5.53 6.37 -2.65
C TYR A 169 6.69 6.35 -1.63
N GLY A 170 6.65 7.23 -0.63
CA GLY A 170 7.71 7.34 0.38
C GLY A 170 8.97 8.11 -0.06
N VAL A 171 9.05 8.59 -1.29
CA VAL A 171 10.10 9.53 -1.74
C VAL A 171 9.66 10.95 -1.44
N ASN A 172 10.46 11.68 -0.64
CA ASN A 172 10.21 13.10 -0.37
C ASN A 172 10.81 13.96 -1.48
N ILE A 173 9.99 14.79 -2.09
CA ILE A 173 10.35 15.73 -3.15
C ILE A 173 10.17 17.13 -2.59
N THR A 174 11.19 17.98 -2.66
CA THR A 174 11.12 19.36 -2.19
C THR A 174 10.07 20.15 -2.96
N VAL A 175 9.21 20.85 -2.24
CA VAL A 175 8.26 21.80 -2.82
C VAL A 175 8.95 23.16 -2.93
N PRO A 176 9.09 23.73 -4.15
CA PRO A 176 9.65 25.06 -4.30
C PRO A 176 8.76 26.07 -3.60
N GLN A 177 9.38 26.91 -2.77
CA GLN A 177 8.67 28.04 -2.18
C GLN A 177 8.41 29.06 -3.28
N ALA A 178 7.19 29.59 -3.34
CA ALA A 178 6.93 30.72 -4.24
C ALA A 178 7.87 31.87 -3.84
N ASP A 179 8.73 32.29 -4.75
CA ASP A 179 9.57 33.47 -4.54
C ASP A 179 8.64 34.62 -4.16
N LYS A 180 8.81 35.16 -2.95
CA LYS A 180 8.19 36.42 -2.55
C LYS A 180 8.83 37.52 -3.41
N LYS A 181 8.27 37.77 -4.59
CA LYS A 181 8.54 38.99 -5.36
C LYS A 181 7.80 40.16 -4.76
#